data_AF-A0A447PGR0-F1
#
_entry.id   AF-A0A447PGR0-F1
#
_cell.length_a   1.000
_cell.length_b   1.000
_cell.length_c   1.000
_cell.angle_alpha   90.00
_cell.angle_beta   90.00
_cell.angle_gamma   90.00
#
_symmetry.space_group_name_H-M   'P 1'
#
loop_
_entity.id
_entity.type
_entity.pdbx_description
1 polymer ?
#
loop_
_entity_poly.entity_id
_entity_poly.type
_entity_poly.pdbx_seq_one_letter_code
_entity_poly.pdbx_strand_id
1 'polypeptide(L)'
;MTGLIGFSSGFHTMMNADTLILLGTQFPYRAFYPSDAKIIQIDINPGSIGAHSKVDMALVGDIKATLRALLPLVEEKNNRKFLDKALEHYRDARKGLDDLAKLSDKAIHPQYLAQQISHFAADDAIFTCDVGTPTVWAARYLKMNGKRRLLGSFNHGSMANAMPQALGAQATAPGRQVIAMCGDGGFSMLMGDFLSVYR
;
A
#
# COMPACT_ATOMS: atom_id res chain seq x y z
N MET A 1 -0.75 -3.25 -6.96
CA MET A 1 -0.85 -3.87 -5.62
C MET A 1 -1.40 -5.28 -5.78
N THR A 2 -0.91 -6.23 -4.99
CA THR A 2 -1.35 -7.64 -4.94
C THR A 2 -1.77 -8.02 -3.52
N GLY A 3 -2.17 -9.28 -3.27
CA GLY A 3 -2.74 -9.74 -1.99
C GLY A 3 -4.27 -9.62 -1.96
N LEU A 4 -4.89 -10.11 -0.88
CA LEU A 4 -6.36 -10.14 -0.74
C LEU A 4 -7.01 -8.75 -0.90
N ILE A 5 -6.35 -7.72 -0.38
CA ILE A 5 -6.85 -6.34 -0.42
C ILE A 5 -6.31 -5.55 -1.63
N GLY A 6 -5.44 -6.17 -2.44
CA GLY A 6 -4.89 -5.59 -3.66
C GLY A 6 -5.86 -5.64 -4.84
N PHE A 7 -5.29 -5.66 -6.05
CA PHE A 7 -6.03 -5.75 -7.32
C PHE A 7 -5.62 -6.98 -8.10
N SER A 8 -6.52 -7.51 -8.93
CA SER A 8 -6.25 -8.63 -9.84
C SER A 8 -5.01 -8.35 -10.71
N SER A 9 -4.88 -7.12 -11.22
CA SER A 9 -3.77 -6.71 -12.06
C SER A 9 -2.41 -6.99 -11.41
N GLY A 10 -2.22 -6.63 -10.13
CA GLY A 10 -0.97 -6.90 -9.44
C GLY A 10 -0.68 -8.38 -9.26
N PHE A 11 -1.69 -9.20 -8.96
CA PHE A 11 -1.55 -10.65 -8.88
C PHE A 11 -1.13 -11.24 -10.23
N HIS A 12 -1.86 -10.92 -11.31
CA HIS A 12 -1.55 -11.44 -12.64
C HIS A 12 -0.20 -10.94 -13.17
N THR A 13 0.20 -9.70 -12.89
CA THR A 13 1.55 -9.23 -13.26
C THR A 13 2.62 -10.06 -12.54
N MET A 14 2.47 -10.36 -11.25
CA MET A 14 3.45 -11.19 -10.54
C MET A 14 3.47 -12.64 -11.05
N MET A 15 2.31 -13.26 -11.26
CA MET A 15 2.22 -14.66 -11.65
C MET A 15 2.66 -14.94 -13.10
N ASN A 16 2.64 -13.93 -13.98
CA ASN A 16 3.03 -14.06 -15.38
C ASN A 16 4.43 -13.51 -15.68
N ALA A 17 5.21 -13.15 -14.65
CA ALA A 17 6.55 -12.62 -14.84
C ALA A 17 7.59 -13.75 -14.96
N ASP A 18 8.46 -13.69 -15.97
CA ASP A 18 9.60 -14.62 -16.09
C ASP A 18 10.69 -14.33 -15.03
N THR A 19 10.80 -13.06 -14.63
CA THR A 19 11.72 -12.58 -13.60
C THR A 19 11.02 -11.57 -12.70
N LEU A 20 11.07 -11.82 -11.40
CA LEU A 20 10.52 -10.96 -10.37
C LEU A 20 11.65 -10.37 -9.53
N ILE A 21 11.69 -9.04 -9.40
CA ILE A 21 12.68 -8.33 -8.59
C ILE A 21 11.99 -7.74 -7.37
N LEU A 22 12.38 -8.22 -6.19
CA LEU A 22 11.92 -7.76 -4.88
C LEU A 22 12.86 -6.67 -4.38
N LEU A 23 12.36 -5.44 -4.24
CA LEU A 23 13.14 -4.28 -3.81
C LEU A 23 12.64 -3.80 -2.44
N GLY A 24 13.41 -4.08 -1.38
CA GLY A 24 13.16 -3.55 -0.02
C GLY A 24 11.76 -3.84 0.51
N THR A 25 11.33 -5.11 0.45
CA THR A 25 9.94 -5.51 0.72
C THR A 25 9.87 -6.71 1.65
N GLN A 26 8.82 -6.72 2.47
CA GLN A 26 8.46 -7.82 3.37
C GLN A 26 7.01 -8.27 3.09
N PHE A 27 6.59 -8.29 1.83
CA PHE A 27 5.26 -8.74 1.44
C PHE A 27 5.06 -10.22 1.85
N PRO A 28 4.13 -10.53 2.78
CA PRO A 28 4.19 -11.79 3.54
C PRO A 28 3.38 -12.94 2.91
N TYR A 29 2.53 -12.65 1.91
CA TYR A 29 1.59 -13.63 1.38
C TYR A 29 2.26 -14.53 0.34
N ARG A 30 2.90 -15.60 0.83
CA ARG A 30 3.70 -16.56 0.04
C ARG A 30 2.99 -17.07 -1.23
N ALA A 31 1.69 -17.34 -1.15
CA ALA A 31 0.88 -17.84 -2.27
C ALA A 31 0.68 -16.83 -3.42
N PHE A 32 1.07 -15.58 -3.22
CA PHE A 32 0.99 -14.51 -4.24
C PHE A 32 2.32 -14.29 -4.97
N TYR A 33 3.32 -15.13 -4.72
CA TYR A 33 4.56 -15.16 -5.50
C TYR A 33 4.50 -16.24 -6.60
N PRO A 34 5.11 -15.99 -7.76
CA PRO A 34 5.20 -17.00 -8.83
C PRO A 34 6.08 -18.18 -8.40
N SER A 35 5.62 -19.40 -8.69
CA SER A 35 6.42 -20.62 -8.50
C SER A 35 7.48 -20.79 -9.59
N ASP A 36 7.16 -20.41 -10.83
CA ASP A 36 7.97 -20.63 -12.02
C ASP A 36 8.51 -19.31 -12.61
N ALA A 37 9.23 -18.56 -11.77
CA ALA A 37 9.97 -17.36 -12.18
C ALA A 37 11.34 -17.35 -11.52
N LYS A 38 12.29 -16.60 -12.11
CA LYS A 38 13.52 -16.22 -11.39
C LYS A 38 13.21 -15.09 -10.42
N ILE A 39 13.54 -15.26 -9.14
CA ILE A 39 13.31 -14.26 -8.10
C ILE A 39 14.66 -13.66 -7.66
N ILE A 40 14.81 -12.35 -7.89
CA ILE A 40 15.94 -11.55 -7.40
C ILE A 40 15.44 -10.75 -6.21
N GLN A 41 16.17 -10.73 -5.10
CA GLN A 41 15.81 -9.91 -3.93
C GLN A 41 16.98 -9.01 -3.52
N ILE A 42 16.68 -7.73 -3.35
CA ILE A 42 17.58 -6.71 -2.83
C ILE A 42 16.97 -6.16 -1.55
N ASP A 43 17.69 -6.27 -0.44
CA ASP A 43 17.23 -5.74 0.85
C ASP A 43 18.41 -5.26 1.70
N ILE A 44 18.19 -4.27 2.55
CA ILE A 44 19.22 -3.78 3.49
C ILE A 44 19.37 -4.72 4.68
N ASN A 45 18.31 -5.47 5.02
CA ASN A 45 18.28 -6.40 6.13
C ASN A 45 18.41 -7.84 5.62
N PRO A 46 19.51 -8.56 5.94
CA PRO A 46 19.67 -9.96 5.56
C PRO A 46 18.52 -10.87 6.06
N GLY A 47 17.90 -10.55 7.19
CA GLY A 47 16.77 -11.32 7.73
C GLY A 47 15.49 -11.25 6.89
N SER A 48 15.38 -10.30 5.96
CA SER A 48 14.27 -10.20 5.01
C SER A 48 14.43 -11.15 3.81
N ILE A 49 15.67 -11.53 3.47
CA ILE A 49 15.99 -12.26 2.25
C ILE A 49 15.43 -13.68 2.36
N GLY A 50 14.56 -14.06 1.42
CA GLY A 50 13.96 -15.39 1.38
C GLY A 50 12.92 -15.66 2.47
N ALA A 51 12.50 -14.65 3.25
CA ALA A 51 11.51 -14.84 4.32
C ALA A 51 10.14 -15.31 3.80
N HIS A 52 9.78 -14.95 2.55
CA HIS A 52 8.43 -15.19 2.01
C HIS A 52 8.40 -15.75 0.58
N SER A 53 9.55 -15.96 -0.07
CA SER A 53 9.64 -16.56 -1.40
C SER A 53 10.96 -17.32 -1.56
N LYS A 54 11.07 -18.15 -2.59
CA LYS A 54 12.40 -18.56 -3.07
C LYS A 54 13.19 -17.34 -3.55
N VAL A 55 14.52 -17.43 -3.54
CA VAL A 55 15.42 -16.39 -4.05
C VAL A 55 16.53 -17.05 -4.85
N ASP A 56 16.60 -16.75 -6.13
CA ASP A 56 17.61 -17.25 -7.05
C ASP A 56 18.86 -16.35 -7.06
N MET A 57 18.71 -15.06 -6.75
CA MET A 57 19.81 -14.12 -6.55
C MET A 57 19.48 -13.13 -5.43
N ALA A 58 20.36 -13.09 -4.41
CA ALA A 58 20.21 -12.22 -3.25
C ALA A 58 21.31 -11.16 -3.23
N LEU A 59 20.95 -9.90 -2.97
CA LEU A 59 21.90 -8.81 -2.76
C LEU A 59 21.54 -8.07 -1.47
N VAL A 60 22.54 -7.82 -0.63
CA VAL A 60 22.39 -6.97 0.55
C VAL A 60 22.80 -5.55 0.17
N GLY A 61 21.88 -4.60 0.30
CA GLY A 61 22.16 -3.20 -0.02
C GLY A 61 20.98 -2.27 0.13
N ASP A 62 21.28 -0.98 0.32
CA ASP A 62 20.30 0.08 0.21
C ASP A 62 19.78 0.18 -1.23
N ILE A 63 18.46 0.27 -1.42
CA ILE A 63 17.83 0.30 -2.74
C ILE A 63 18.28 1.51 -3.55
N LYS A 64 18.38 2.68 -2.93
CA LYS A 64 18.71 3.92 -3.64
C LYS A 64 20.14 3.90 -4.17
N ALA A 65 21.10 3.51 -3.34
CA ALA A 65 22.50 3.37 -3.74
C ALA A 65 22.67 2.25 -4.78
N THR A 66 22.02 1.10 -4.57
CA THR A 66 22.11 -0.05 -5.48
C THR A 66 21.57 0.29 -6.86
N LEU A 67 20.37 0.89 -6.95
CA LEU A 67 19.81 1.26 -8.25
C LEU A 67 20.65 2.33 -8.96
N ARG A 68 21.24 3.28 -8.25
CA ARG A 68 22.15 4.27 -8.86
C ARG A 68 23.39 3.63 -9.48
N ALA A 69 23.96 2.63 -8.82
CA ALA A 69 25.11 1.89 -9.35
C ALA A 69 24.70 0.94 -10.49
N LEU A 70 23.49 0.37 -10.43
CA LEU A 70 23.01 -0.62 -11.39
C LEU A 70 22.51 0.00 -12.70
N LEU A 71 21.84 1.16 -12.65
CA LEU A 71 21.21 1.79 -13.82
C LEU A 71 22.16 1.97 -15.02
N PRO A 72 23.43 2.42 -14.86
CA PRO A 72 24.38 2.54 -15.98
C PRO A 72 24.81 1.19 -16.60
N LEU A 73 24.59 0.08 -15.90
CA LEU A 73 25.00 -1.26 -16.30
C LEU A 73 23.88 -2.04 -16.99
N VAL A 74 22.64 -1.53 -16.96
CA VAL A 74 21.46 -2.18 -17.54
C VAL A 74 21.16 -1.55 -18.89
N GLU A 75 21.25 -2.35 -19.94
CA GLU A 75 20.84 -1.93 -21.28
C GLU A 75 19.32 -1.71 -21.36
N GLU A 76 18.92 -0.64 -22.04
CA GLU A 76 17.50 -0.33 -22.26
C GLU A 76 16.83 -1.41 -23.12
N LYS A 77 15.68 -1.92 -22.67
CA LYS A 77 14.88 -2.89 -23.40
C LYS A 77 13.68 -2.21 -24.06
N ASN A 78 13.59 -2.27 -25.38
CA ASN A 78 12.48 -1.70 -26.15
C ASN A 78 11.21 -2.59 -26.15
N ASN A 79 11.32 -3.87 -25.79
CA ASN A 79 10.15 -4.75 -25.73
C ASN A 79 9.31 -4.45 -24.48
N ARG A 80 8.18 -3.79 -24.71
CA ARG A 80 7.22 -3.35 -23.70
C ARG A 80 5.93 -4.17 -23.65
N LYS A 81 5.83 -5.30 -24.38
CA LYS A 81 4.59 -6.11 -24.45
C LYS A 81 4.06 -6.52 -23.07
N PHE A 82 4.94 -6.97 -22.17
CA PHE A 82 4.56 -7.36 -20.81
C PHE A 82 4.08 -6.16 -19.99
N LEU A 83 4.80 -5.04 -20.06
CA LEU A 83 4.43 -3.78 -19.40
C LEU A 83 3.08 -3.26 -19.89
N ASP A 84 2.88 -3.20 -21.20
CA ASP A 84 1.64 -2.67 -21.80
C ASP A 84 0.43 -3.52 -21.40
N LYS A 85 0.56 -4.86 -21.42
CA LYS A 85 -0.49 -5.77 -20.95
C LYS A 85 -0.81 -5.59 -19.46
N ALA A 86 0.22 -5.39 -18.62
CA ALA A 86 0.04 -5.13 -17.20
C ALA A 86 -0.67 -3.78 -16.94
N LEU A 87 -0.31 -2.73 -17.70
CA LEU A 87 -0.92 -1.41 -17.62
C LEU A 87 -2.38 -1.43 -18.09
N GLU A 88 -2.68 -2.16 -19.16
CA GLU A 88 -4.05 -2.39 -19.64
C GLU A 88 -4.91 -3.05 -18.57
N HIS A 89 -4.46 -4.19 -18.02
CA HIS A 89 -5.17 -4.87 -16.96
C HIS A 89 -5.32 -3.99 -15.70
N TYR A 90 -4.33 -3.17 -15.37
CA TYR A 90 -4.45 -2.23 -14.26
C TYR A 90 -5.58 -1.22 -14.49
N ARG A 91 -5.70 -0.65 -15.69
CA ARG A 91 -6.78 0.29 -16.03
C ARG A 91 -8.15 -0.36 -15.91
N ASP A 92 -8.31 -1.59 -16.39
CA ASP A 92 -9.58 -2.33 -16.31
C ASP A 92 -9.94 -2.68 -14.87
N ALA A 93 -8.98 -3.20 -14.11
CA ALA A 93 -9.17 -3.50 -12.69
C ALA A 93 -9.52 -2.24 -11.89
N ARG A 94 -8.93 -1.09 -12.24
CA ARG A 94 -9.22 0.19 -11.60
C ARG A 94 -10.63 0.69 -11.93
N LYS A 95 -11.04 0.60 -13.19
CA LYS A 95 -12.39 1.00 -13.64
C LYS A 95 -13.47 0.26 -12.85
N GLY A 96 -13.31 -1.06 -12.66
CA GLY A 96 -14.25 -1.86 -11.88
C GLY A 96 -14.37 -1.43 -10.41
N LEU A 97 -13.31 -0.86 -9.81
CA LEU A 97 -13.39 -0.27 -8.47
C LEU A 97 -14.08 1.07 -8.45
N ASP A 98 -13.75 1.95 -9.39
CA ASP A 98 -14.33 3.28 -9.45
C ASP A 98 -15.86 3.18 -9.70
N ASP A 99 -16.32 2.14 -10.39
CA ASP A 99 -17.75 1.84 -10.55
C ASP A 99 -18.50 1.51 -9.24
N LEU A 100 -17.79 1.01 -8.22
CA LEU A 100 -18.34 0.71 -6.90
C LEU A 100 -18.36 1.92 -5.97
N ALA A 101 -17.55 2.95 -6.25
CA ALA A 101 -17.43 4.16 -5.45
C ALA A 101 -18.41 5.25 -5.90
N LYS A 102 -19.70 4.91 -5.91
CA LYS A 102 -20.79 5.81 -6.32
C LYS A 102 -21.74 6.08 -5.16
N LEU A 103 -22.47 7.20 -5.28
CA LEU A 103 -23.62 7.49 -4.43
C LEU A 103 -24.68 6.39 -4.57
N SER A 104 -25.40 6.15 -3.48
CA SER A 104 -26.49 5.19 -3.41
C SER A 104 -27.58 5.75 -2.52
N ASP A 105 -28.83 5.59 -2.95
CA ASP A 105 -30.01 6.10 -2.23
C ASP A 105 -30.36 5.26 -0.99
N LYS A 106 -29.67 4.13 -0.77
CA LYS A 106 -29.94 3.20 0.35
C LYS A 106 -29.00 3.39 1.53
N ALA A 107 -27.69 3.40 1.27
CA ALA A 107 -26.66 3.50 2.30
C ALA A 107 -25.36 4.06 1.69
N ILE A 108 -24.54 4.69 2.52
CA ILE A 108 -23.23 5.18 2.08
C ILE A 108 -22.30 4.00 1.87
N HIS A 109 -21.87 3.79 0.63
CA HIS A 109 -20.83 2.83 0.32
C HIS A 109 -19.48 3.29 0.90
N PRO A 110 -18.76 2.44 1.67
CA PRO A 110 -17.55 2.88 2.33
C PRO A 110 -16.42 3.23 1.35
N GLN A 111 -16.40 2.60 0.16
CA GLN A 111 -15.51 3.01 -0.92
C GLN A 111 -15.81 4.42 -1.46
N TYR A 112 -17.08 4.84 -1.50
CA TYR A 112 -17.44 6.21 -1.89
C TYR A 112 -16.91 7.19 -0.85
N LEU A 113 -17.13 6.91 0.45
CA LEU A 113 -16.57 7.72 1.54
C LEU A 113 -15.04 7.86 1.41
N ALA A 114 -14.31 6.77 1.21
CA ALA A 114 -12.85 6.82 1.09
C ALA A 114 -12.37 7.58 -0.16
N GLN A 115 -13.10 7.47 -1.28
CA GLN A 115 -12.82 8.25 -2.48
C GLN A 115 -13.01 9.75 -2.22
N GLN A 116 -14.10 10.14 -1.55
CA GLN A 116 -14.37 11.54 -1.21
C GLN A 116 -13.35 12.09 -0.21
N ILE A 117 -12.95 11.31 0.80
CA ILE A 117 -11.84 11.66 1.71
C ILE A 117 -10.57 11.98 0.90
N SER A 118 -10.18 11.09 -0.02
CA SER A 118 -9.00 11.33 -0.86
C SER A 118 -9.12 12.57 -1.75
N HIS A 119 -10.33 12.89 -2.20
CA HIS A 119 -10.61 14.02 -3.09
C HIS A 119 -10.52 15.37 -2.36
N PHE A 120 -11.10 15.47 -1.15
CA PHE A 120 -11.16 16.71 -0.39
C PHE A 120 -10.00 16.92 0.59
N ALA A 121 -9.23 15.87 0.89
CA ALA A 121 -8.05 16.00 1.75
C ALA A 121 -6.97 16.87 1.11
N ALA A 122 -6.18 17.54 1.95
CA ALA A 122 -5.02 18.30 1.53
C ALA A 122 -4.05 17.47 0.69
N ASP A 123 -3.35 18.12 -0.24
CA ASP A 123 -2.35 17.48 -1.11
C ASP A 123 -1.11 16.99 -0.35
N ASP A 124 -0.97 17.34 0.92
CA ASP A 124 0.05 16.85 1.84
C ASP A 124 -0.55 16.26 3.13
N ALA A 125 -1.81 15.82 3.10
CA ALA A 125 -2.44 15.19 4.25
C ALA A 125 -1.70 13.93 4.74
N ILE A 126 -1.75 13.70 6.05
CA ILE A 126 -1.29 12.46 6.68
C ILE A 126 -2.52 11.62 7.02
N PHE A 127 -2.61 10.44 6.41
CA PHE A 127 -3.68 9.49 6.68
C PHE A 127 -3.19 8.43 7.68
N THR A 128 -4.06 8.07 8.60
CA THR A 128 -3.94 6.82 9.36
C THR A 128 -5.17 5.97 9.08
N CYS A 129 -5.03 4.64 9.09
CA CYS A 129 -6.18 3.76 8.89
C CYS A 129 -6.16 2.57 9.84
N ASP A 130 -7.33 2.23 10.37
CA ASP A 130 -7.47 1.11 11.30
C ASP A 130 -7.33 -0.21 10.55
N VAL A 131 -6.74 -1.21 11.22
CA VAL A 131 -6.85 -2.59 10.77
C VAL A 131 -8.31 -3.01 10.75
N GLY A 132 -8.75 -3.51 9.59
CA GLY A 132 -10.15 -3.74 9.26
C GLY A 132 -10.48 -3.21 7.88
N THR A 133 -11.75 -2.93 7.61
CA THR A 133 -12.17 -2.37 6.33
C THR A 133 -11.54 -1.00 6.01
N PRO A 134 -11.21 -0.10 6.96
CA PRO A 134 -10.52 1.15 6.65
C PRO A 134 -9.17 0.93 5.96
N THR A 135 -8.41 -0.11 6.32
CA THR A 135 -7.16 -0.47 5.62
C THR A 135 -7.41 -0.86 4.16
N VAL A 136 -8.48 -1.60 3.87
CA VAL A 136 -8.88 -1.97 2.49
C VAL A 136 -9.17 -0.71 1.67
N TRP A 137 -9.95 0.22 2.25
CA TRP A 137 -10.37 1.42 1.55
C TRP A 137 -9.25 2.44 1.40
N ALA A 138 -8.40 2.59 2.41
CA ALA A 138 -7.20 3.42 2.36
C ALA A 138 -6.26 2.94 1.24
N ALA A 139 -5.95 1.64 1.19
CA ALA A 139 -5.10 1.07 0.16
C ALA A 139 -5.66 1.29 -1.25
N ARG A 140 -6.98 1.16 -1.42
CA ARG A 140 -7.62 1.19 -2.73
C ARG A 140 -7.96 2.60 -3.22
N TYR A 141 -8.30 3.55 -2.35
CA TYR A 141 -8.90 4.82 -2.77
C TYR A 141 -8.08 6.07 -2.43
N LEU A 142 -7.11 6.00 -1.52
CA LEU A 142 -6.23 7.15 -1.29
C LEU A 142 -5.26 7.34 -2.46
N LYS A 143 -5.39 8.47 -3.14
CA LYS A 143 -4.45 8.89 -4.19
C LYS A 143 -3.21 9.51 -3.53
N MET A 144 -2.11 8.77 -3.56
CA MET A 144 -0.83 9.22 -3.05
C MET A 144 -0.05 9.98 -4.12
N ASN A 145 0.77 10.95 -3.70
CA ASN A 145 1.48 11.87 -4.61
C ASN A 145 2.94 12.16 -4.18
N GLY A 146 3.49 11.37 -3.26
CA GLY A 146 4.82 11.57 -2.69
C GLY A 146 4.90 12.59 -1.54
N LYS A 147 3.88 13.44 -1.34
CA LYS A 147 3.78 14.37 -0.20
C LYS A 147 2.84 13.84 0.89
N ARG A 148 1.69 13.30 0.49
CA ARG A 148 0.76 12.57 1.36
C ARG A 148 1.46 11.39 2.02
N ARG A 149 1.04 11.06 3.24
CA ARG A 149 1.58 9.92 4.03
C ARG A 149 0.44 9.00 4.42
N LEU A 150 0.73 7.71 4.53
CA LEU A 150 -0.21 6.69 5.01
C LEU A 150 0.47 5.89 6.11
N LEU A 151 -0.14 5.86 7.29
CA LEU A 151 0.28 5.09 8.45
C LEU A 151 -0.80 4.05 8.80
N GLY A 152 -0.37 2.93 9.36
CA GLY A 152 -1.25 1.89 9.83
C GLY A 152 -0.47 0.80 10.53
N SER A 153 -1.15 -0.08 11.26
CA SER A 153 -0.53 -1.27 11.86
C SER A 153 -0.40 -2.40 10.82
N PHE A 154 0.27 -2.15 9.69
CA PHE A 154 0.25 -3.06 8.54
C PHE A 154 0.96 -4.39 8.76
N ASN A 155 2.08 -4.40 9.50
CA ASN A 155 2.83 -5.62 9.78
C ASN A 155 2.30 -6.33 11.02
N HIS A 156 2.08 -5.59 12.12
CA HIS A 156 1.61 -6.19 13.38
C HIS A 156 0.12 -6.58 13.34
N GLY A 157 -0.69 -5.87 12.55
CA GLY A 157 -2.12 -6.19 12.39
C GLY A 157 -3.01 -5.86 13.58
N SER A 158 -2.64 -4.94 14.46
CA SER A 158 -3.49 -4.55 15.60
C SER A 158 -4.60 -3.57 15.22
N MET A 159 -5.80 -3.78 15.76
CA MET A 159 -6.92 -2.84 15.69
C MET A 159 -6.67 -1.60 16.56
N ALA A 160 -7.52 -0.58 16.43
CA ALA A 160 -7.47 0.67 17.21
C ALA A 160 -6.23 1.53 16.98
N ASN A 161 -5.48 1.30 15.90
CA ASN A 161 -4.23 1.99 15.63
C ASN A 161 -4.42 3.38 15.01
N ALA A 162 -5.53 3.65 14.33
CA ALA A 162 -5.69 4.86 13.52
C ALA A 162 -5.63 6.14 14.35
N MET A 163 -6.48 6.26 15.38
CA MET A 163 -6.57 7.46 16.20
C MET A 163 -5.27 7.71 17.01
N PRO A 164 -4.68 6.74 17.72
CA PRO A 164 -3.43 6.97 18.44
C PRO A 164 -2.27 7.36 17.51
N GLN A 165 -2.16 6.73 16.33
CA GLN A 165 -1.16 7.13 15.34
C GLN A 165 -1.42 8.55 14.80
N ALA A 166 -2.69 8.95 14.66
CA ALA A 166 -3.06 10.28 14.22
C ALA A 166 -2.71 11.34 15.27
N LEU A 167 -2.89 11.06 16.56
CA LEU A 167 -2.43 11.94 17.65
C LEU A 167 -0.93 12.23 17.54
N GLY A 168 -0.10 11.18 17.42
CA GLY A 168 1.34 11.32 17.26
C GLY A 168 1.73 12.07 15.99
N ALA A 169 1.06 11.78 14.87
CA ALA A 169 1.29 12.48 13.60
C ALA A 169 0.93 13.97 13.69
N GLN A 170 -0.20 14.31 14.32
CA GLN A 170 -0.65 15.69 14.47
C GLN A 170 0.28 16.48 15.39
N ALA A 171 0.76 15.88 16.48
CA ALA A 171 1.74 16.50 17.37
C ALA A 171 3.09 16.73 16.66
N THR A 172 3.51 15.82 15.77
CA THR A 172 4.78 15.95 15.03
C THR A 172 4.69 16.97 13.89
N ALA A 173 3.50 17.13 13.29
CA ALA A 173 3.27 18.01 12.15
C ALA A 173 2.03 18.89 12.36
N PRO A 174 2.05 19.84 13.30
CA PRO A 174 0.85 20.60 13.72
C PRO A 174 0.22 21.44 12.60
N GLY A 175 1.00 21.83 11.58
CA GLY A 175 0.51 22.58 10.42
C GLY A 175 -0.06 21.72 9.28
N ARG A 176 -0.01 20.38 9.39
CA ARG A 176 -0.52 19.47 8.36
C ARG A 176 -1.86 18.88 8.78
N GLN A 177 -2.75 18.68 7.80
CA GLN A 177 -4.00 17.97 8.01
C GLN A 177 -3.72 16.50 8.30
N VAL A 178 -4.23 15.98 9.43
CA VAL A 178 -4.21 14.56 9.76
C VAL A 178 -5.62 14.00 9.71
N ILE A 179 -5.81 12.87 9.01
CA ILE A 179 -7.12 12.22 8.83
C ILE A 179 -7.02 10.78 9.31
N ALA A 180 -7.71 10.47 10.41
CA ALA A 180 -7.83 9.11 10.93
C ALA A 180 -9.05 8.40 10.32
N MET A 181 -8.81 7.37 9.51
CA MET A 181 -9.83 6.49 8.98
C MET A 181 -10.06 5.34 9.97
N CYS A 182 -10.89 5.61 10.99
CA CYS A 182 -11.16 4.66 12.06
C CYS A 182 -12.30 3.69 11.70
N GLY A 183 -12.20 2.45 12.16
CA GLY A 183 -13.36 1.57 12.29
C GLY A 183 -14.07 1.87 13.60
N ASP A 184 -15.36 1.61 13.69
CA ASP A 184 -16.13 1.73 14.93
C ASP A 184 -15.57 0.84 16.06
N GLY A 185 -15.25 -0.42 15.75
CA GLY A 185 -14.62 -1.34 16.71
C GLY A 185 -13.23 -0.88 17.15
N GLY A 186 -12.43 -0.36 16.22
CA GLY A 186 -11.09 0.18 16.54
C GLY A 186 -11.15 1.46 17.36
N PHE A 187 -12.02 2.40 16.98
CA PHE A 187 -12.20 3.65 17.69
C PHE A 187 -12.69 3.43 19.13
N SER A 188 -13.71 2.58 19.31
CA SER A 188 -14.28 2.29 20.62
C SER A 188 -13.29 1.57 21.57
N MET A 189 -12.39 0.73 21.04
CA MET A 189 -11.37 0.03 21.83
C MET A 189 -10.43 0.96 22.61
N LEU A 190 -10.09 2.13 22.05
CA LEU A 190 -9.21 3.12 22.70
C LEU A 190 -9.87 4.50 22.82
N MET A 191 -11.20 4.54 22.92
CA MET A 191 -11.97 5.80 22.88
C MET A 191 -11.62 6.78 24.01
N GLY A 192 -11.04 6.31 25.12
CA GLY A 192 -10.55 7.18 26.19
C GLY A 192 -9.54 8.22 25.70
N ASP A 193 -8.65 7.84 24.77
CA ASP A 193 -7.66 8.74 24.18
C ASP A 193 -8.26 9.77 23.21
N PHE A 194 -9.53 9.65 22.85
CA PHE A 194 -10.21 10.71 22.09
C PHE A 194 -10.24 12.03 22.87
N LEU A 195 -10.28 11.96 24.21
CA LEU A 195 -10.16 13.14 25.08
C LEU A 195 -8.80 13.83 24.95
N SER A 196 -7.75 13.12 24.54
CA SER A 196 -6.42 13.65 24.29
C SER A 196 -6.35 14.51 23.02
N VAL A 197 -7.35 14.44 22.12
CA VAL A 197 -7.42 15.30 20.92
C VAL A 197 -7.73 16.76 21.30
N TYR A 198 -8.49 16.97 22.37
CA TYR A 198 -8.97 18.29 22.78
C TYR A 198 -8.03 19.01 23.77
N ARG A 199 -7.21 18.25 24.50
CA ARG A 199 -6.30 18.78 25.53
C ARG A 199 -4.97 19.22 24.94
#